data_AF-A0A0B2S9F9-F1
#
_entry.id   AF-A0A0B2S9F9-F1
#
_cell.length_a   1.000
_cell.length_b   1.000
_cell.length_c   1.000
_cell.angle_alpha   90.00
_cell.angle_beta   90.00
_cell.angle_gamma   90.00
#
_symmetry.space_group_name_H-M   'P 1'
#
loop_
_entity.id
_entity.type
_entity.pdbx_description
1 polymer ?
#
loop_
_entity_poly.entity_id
_entity_poly.type
_entity_poly.pdbx_seq_one_letter_code
_entity_poly.pdbx_strand_id
1 'polypeptide(L)' 'NLENMVLNYFSSIYASENCCVQNDIISKTVPPLVTIKDNGFLTNIPTKSDVHSAVFGVNGDGVPGPNGF' A
#
# COMPACT_ATOMS: atom_id res chain seq x y z
N ASN A 1 41.91 1.35 24.35
CA ASN A 1 40.77 0.72 25.05
C ASN A 1 39.81 0.21 23.98
N LEU A 2 39.48 -1.09 23.98
CA LEU A 2 38.61 -1.73 22.98
C LEU A 2 37.21 -1.10 22.97
N GLU A 3 36.72 -0.69 24.14
CA GLU A 3 35.42 -0.03 24.33
C GLU A 3 35.28 1.22 23.46
N ASN A 4 36.30 2.08 23.44
CA ASN A 4 36.32 3.29 22.62
C ASN A 4 36.34 2.96 21.12
N MET A 5 36.97 1.85 20.74
CA MET A 5 37.07 1.43 19.34
C MET A 5 35.73 0.93 18.83
N VAL A 6 35.03 0.11 19.63
CA VAL A 6 33.68 -0.39 19.33
C VAL A 6 32.68 0.76 19.29
N LEU A 7 32.72 1.67 20.27
CA LEU A 7 31.85 2.85 20.32
C LEU A 7 32.06 3.75 19.10
N ASN A 8 33.31 4.05 18.74
CA ASN A 8 33.63 4.87 17.57
C ASN A 8 33.17 4.23 16.26
N TYR A 9 33.33 2.90 16.12
CA TYR A 9 32.90 2.17 14.93
C TYR A 9 31.39 2.23 14.73
N PHE A 10 30.60 1.97 15.77
CA PHE A 10 29.14 2.02 15.63
C PHE A 10 28.61 3.46 15.55
N SER A 11 29.25 4.42 16.22
CA SER A 11 28.86 5.83 16.14
C SER A 11 29.12 6.40 14.75
N SER A 12 30.20 6.02 14.07
CA SER A 12 30.46 6.51 12.70
C SER A 12 29.46 5.99 11.68
N ILE A 13 28.81 4.84 11.93
CA ILE A 13 27.83 4.23 11.04
C ILE A 13 26.41 4.72 11.33
N TYR A 14 26.07 4.93 12.62
CA TYR A 14 24.69 5.15 13.03
C TYR A 14 24.41 6.52 13.67
N ALA A 15 25.44 7.29 14.04
CA ALA A 15 25.27 8.61 14.66
C ALA A 15 25.41 9.77 13.67
N SER A 16 25.46 9.49 12.36
CA SER A 16 25.33 10.54 11.36
C SER A 16 23.95 11.18 11.48
N GLU A 17 23.87 12.51 11.35
CA GLU A 17 22.59 13.21 11.31
C GLU A 17 21.72 12.64 10.19
N ASN A 18 20.51 12.22 10.54
CA ASN A 18 19.54 11.78 9.56
C ASN A 18 18.94 13.01 8.87
N CYS A 19 19.54 13.42 7.76
CA CYS A 19 19.02 14.50 6.92
C CYS A 19 17.77 14.05 6.16
N CYS A 20 16.65 13.90 6.87
CA CYS A 20 15.32 13.70 6.29
C CYS A 20 14.80 15.01 5.72
N VAL A 21 15.36 15.44 4.59
CA VAL A 21 14.82 16.56 3.81
C VAL A 21 13.67 16.04 2.97
N GLN A 22 12.54 16.74 3.02
CA GLN A 22 11.42 16.47 2.10
C GLN A 22 11.94 16.56 0.66
N ASN A 23 11.84 15.45 -0.06
CA ASN A 23 12.23 15.38 -1.46
C ASN A 23 11.07 14.84 -2.30
N ASP A 24 11.14 15.05 -3.61
CA ASP A 24 10.11 14.63 -4.54
C ASP A 24 10.27 13.17 -4.99
N ILE A 25 11.11 12.35 -4.34
CA ILE A 25 11.38 10.98 -4.80
C ILE A 25 10.10 10.15 -4.77
N ILE A 26 9.29 10.28 -3.72
CA ILE A 26 8.02 9.56 -3.61
C ILE A 26 7.06 9.96 -4.72
N SER A 27 6.89 11.26 -5.00
CA SER A 27 5.99 11.74 -6.07
C SER A 27 6.49 11.40 -7.47
N LYS A 28 7.81 11.25 -7.66
CA LYS A 28 8.42 10.87 -8.95
C LYS A 28 8.47 9.37 -9.19
N THR A 29 8.52 8.55 -8.14
CA THR A 29 8.75 7.10 -8.23
C THR A 29 7.48 6.29 -8.01
N VAL A 30 6.53 6.82 -7.22
CA VAL A 30 5.26 6.15 -6.95
C VAL A 30 4.21 6.73 -7.89
N PRO A 31 3.83 6.02 -8.97
CA PRO A 31 2.75 6.49 -9.82
C PRO A 31 1.43 6.50 -9.03
N PRO A 32 0.52 7.45 -9.30
CA PRO A 32 -0.82 7.42 -8.72
C PRO A 32 -1.58 6.21 -9.28
N LEU A 33 -1.72 5.17 -8.45
CA LEU A 33 -2.40 3.92 -8.83
C LEU A 33 -3.92 3.98 -8.65
N VAL A 34 -4.41 4.93 -7.85
CA VAL A 34 -5.83 5.07 -7.52
C VAL A 34 -6.27 6.45 -7.95
N THR A 35 -7.14 6.50 -8.96
CA THR A 35 -7.73 7.76 -9.42
C THR A 35 -8.81 8.23 -8.44
N ILE A 36 -9.23 9.49 -8.56
CA ILE A 36 -10.38 10.02 -7.80
C ILE A 36 -11.64 9.17 -8.07
N LYS A 37 -11.79 8.67 -9.30
CA LYS A 37 -12.89 7.78 -9.68
C LYS A 37 -12.82 6.45 -8.95
N ASP A 38 -11.64 5.84 -8.87
CA ASP A 38 -11.41 4.57 -8.16
C ASP A 38 -11.69 4.74 -6.67
N ASN A 39 -11.24 5.84 -6.06
CA ASN A 39 -11.61 6.18 -4.69
C ASN A 39 -13.13 6.28 -4.52
N GLY A 40 -13.81 6.93 -5.46
CA GLY A 40 -15.28 7.00 -5.47
C GLY A 40 -15.95 5.63 -5.51
N PHE A 41 -15.41 4.66 -6.24
CA PHE A 41 -15.93 3.28 -6.22
C PHE A 41 -15.65 2.56 -4.91
N LEU A 42 -14.51 2.82 -4.27
CA LEU A 42 -14.09 2.14 -3.03
C LEU A 42 -14.77 2.71 -1.77
N THR A 43 -15.10 4.00 -1.74
CA THR A 43 -15.58 4.68 -0.54
C THR A 43 -17.08 4.97 -0.52
N ASN A 44 -17.75 4.94 -1.67
CA ASN A 44 -19.17 5.22 -1.74
C ASN A 44 -20.01 3.97 -1.44
N ILE A 45 -21.24 4.21 -0.97
CA ILE A 45 -22.24 3.15 -0.84
C ILE A 45 -22.55 2.63 -2.25
N PRO A 46 -22.43 1.31 -2.50
CA PRO A 46 -22.73 0.73 -3.80
C PRO A 46 -24.21 0.89 -4.13
N THR A 47 -24.50 1.11 -5.41
CA THR A 47 -25.88 1.18 -5.88
C THR A 47 -26.51 -0.20 -5.97
N LYS A 48 -27.84 -0.26 -6.10
CA LYS A 48 -28.56 -1.52 -6.35
C LYS A 48 -28.04 -2.24 -7.61
N SER A 49 -27.65 -1.48 -8.63
CA SER A 49 -27.10 -2.02 -9.87
C SER A 49 -25.72 -2.63 -9.66
N ASP A 50 -24.88 -1.99 -8.84
CA ASP A 50 -23.55 -2.50 -8.50
C ASP A 50 -23.65 -3.83 -7.74
N VAL A 51 -24.55 -3.89 -6.74
CA VAL A 51 -24.83 -5.12 -5.98
C VAL A 51 -25.35 -6.23 -6.89
N HIS A 52 -26.34 -5.93 -7.73
CA HIS A 52 -26.89 -6.92 -8.67
C HIS A 52 -25.81 -7.44 -9.64
N SER A 53 -24.99 -6.55 -10.18
CA SER A 53 -23.92 -6.93 -11.11
C SER A 53 -22.83 -7.75 -10.43
N ALA A 54 -22.47 -7.43 -9.18
CA ALA A 54 -21.48 -8.20 -8.43
C ALA A 54 -21.99 -9.60 -8.04
N VAL A 55 -23.27 -9.72 -7.69
CA VAL A 55 -23.87 -11.00 -7.26
C VAL A 55 -24.20 -11.89 -8.45
N PHE A 56 -24.69 -11.34 -9.55
CA PHE A 56 -25.22 -12.12 -10.69
C PHE A 56 -24.36 -12.02 -11.96
N GLY A 57 -23.31 -11.18 -11.97
CA GLY A 57 -22.42 -11.00 -13.11
C GLY A 57 -21.23 -11.96 -13.16
N VAL A 58 -21.14 -12.89 -12.20
CA VAL A 58 -20.14 -13.97 -12.24
C VAL A 58 -20.62 -15.01 -13.24
N ASN A 59 -19.89 -15.22 -14.34
CA ASN A 59 -20.15 -16.31 -15.27
C ASN A 59 -20.18 -17.63 -14.48
N GLY A 60 -21.19 -18.48 -14.72
CA GLY A 60 -21.46 -19.70 -13.95
C GLY A 60 -20.39 -20.80 -13.97
N ASP A 61 -19.18 -20.48 -14.45
CA ASP A 61 -17.98 -21.34 -14.38
C ASP A 61 -17.25 -21.22 -13.02
N GLY A 62 -17.75 -20.36 -12.12
CA GLY A 62 -17.25 -20.24 -10.76
C GLY A 62 -17.52 -21.51 -9.95
N VAL A 63 -16.47 -22.24 -9.59
CA VAL A 63 -16.52 -23.29 -8.57
C VAL A 63 -17.05 -22.65 -7.28
N PRO A 64 -18.12 -23.18 -6.67
CA PRO A 64 -18.65 -22.66 -5.41
C PRO A 64 -17.52 -22.54 -4.39
N GLY A 65 -17.47 -21.45 -3.61
CA GLY A 65 -16.49 -21.30 -2.57
C GLY A 65 -16.53 -22.47 -1.57
N PRO A 66 -15.54 -22.60 -0.68
CA PRO A 66 -15.53 -23.66 0.35
C PRO A 66 -16.78 -23.72 1.23
N ASN A 67 -17.56 -22.63 1.25
CA ASN A 67 -18.84 -22.48 1.95
C ASN A 67 -20.09 -22.69 1.06
N GLY A 68 -19.93 -23.04 -0.22
CA GLY A 68 -21.02 -23.35 -1.13
C GLY A 68 -21.75 -22.13 -1.73
N PHE A 69 -21.14 -20.94 -1.68
CA PHE A 69 -21.62 -19.69 -2.30
C PHE A 69 -20.57 -19.12 -3.25
#